data_AF-A0A6P8HAC1-F1
#
_entry.id   AF-A0A6P8HAC1-F1
#
_cell.length_a   1.000
_cell.length_b   1.000
_cell.length_c   1.000
_cell.angle_alpha   90.00
_cell.angle_beta   90.00
_cell.angle_gamma   90.00
#
_symmetry.space_group_name_H-M   'P 1'
#
loop_
_entity.id
_entity.type
_entity.pdbx_description
1 polymer ?
#
loop_
_entity_poly.entity_id
_entity_poly.type
_entity_poly.pdbx_seq_one_letter_code
_entity_poly.pdbx_strand_id
1 'polypeptide(L)'
;MSYFVLLVKDTKKFNGSPPTGAPVYRMEDVSTEDSTTSSNVYCDGARTTYPRVFPDGMPLIIPVDVELLAAQGVRLRMKNIPADMTILDHKYELQAVTLRSGKYEHYTCIFKYNSNWLYYDGLCNEGKPSLFTNFPHTYRPNTLLYVKISE
;
A
#
# COMPACT_ATOMS: atom_id res chain seq x y z
N MET A 1 -3.56 23.30 -10.38
CA MET A 1 -4.28 22.33 -9.53
C MET A 1 -3.61 20.99 -9.71
N SER A 2 -3.05 20.41 -8.66
CA SER A 2 -2.43 19.08 -8.74
C SER A 2 -3.20 18.09 -7.86
N TYR A 3 -3.38 16.90 -8.40
CA TYR A 3 -4.26 15.86 -7.86
C TYR A 3 -3.43 14.78 -7.18
N PHE A 4 -3.97 14.23 -6.10
CA PHE A 4 -3.38 13.09 -5.39
C PHE A 4 -4.31 11.89 -5.47
N VAL A 5 -3.73 10.72 -5.75
CA VAL A 5 -4.47 9.47 -5.85
C VAL A 5 -4.05 8.58 -4.69
N LEU A 6 -4.97 8.35 -3.75
CA LEU A 6 -4.81 7.30 -2.74
C LEU A 6 -5.41 6.03 -3.32
N LEU A 7 -4.57 5.03 -3.54
CA LEU A 7 -5.00 3.71 -4.00
C LEU A 7 -5.06 2.80 -2.77
N VAL A 8 -6.19 2.14 -2.54
CA VAL A 8 -6.30 1.04 -1.59
C VAL A 8 -6.93 -0.12 -2.35
N LYS A 9 -6.31 -1.30 -2.28
CA LYS A 9 -6.88 -2.54 -2.80
C LYS A 9 -7.20 -3.43 -1.60
N ASP A 10 -8.46 -3.81 -1.47
CA ASP A 10 -8.80 -5.02 -0.72
C ASP A 10 -9.78 -5.81 -1.59
N THR A 11 -9.31 -6.90 -2.20
CA THR A 11 -10.15 -7.82 -3.00
C THR A 11 -10.80 -8.87 -2.11
N LYS A 12 -11.24 -8.47 -0.92
CA LYS A 12 -11.89 -9.37 0.02
C LYS A 12 -13.35 -9.55 -0.35
N LYS A 13 -13.80 -10.80 -0.17
CA LYS A 13 -15.22 -11.13 -0.10
C LYS A 13 -15.82 -10.38 1.09
N PHE A 14 -16.99 -9.77 0.90
CA PHE A 14 -17.70 -9.17 2.03
C PHE A 14 -18.29 -10.28 2.91
N ASN A 15 -18.06 -10.22 4.22
CA ASN A 15 -18.67 -11.12 5.21
C ASN A 15 -20.11 -10.68 5.59
N GLY A 16 -20.80 -9.97 4.70
CA GLY A 16 -22.10 -9.35 4.89
C GLY A 16 -22.46 -8.42 3.73
N SER A 17 -23.48 -7.59 3.89
CA SER A 17 -23.83 -6.60 2.88
C SER A 17 -22.71 -5.55 2.74
N PRO A 18 -22.29 -5.22 1.51
CA PRO A 18 -21.28 -4.19 1.28
C PRO A 18 -21.79 -2.81 1.76
N PRO A 19 -20.90 -1.90 2.20
CA PRO A 19 -21.26 -0.52 2.51
C PRO A 19 -21.94 0.16 1.31
N THR A 20 -22.87 1.09 1.57
CA THR A 20 -23.54 1.87 0.53
C THR A 20 -22.51 2.64 -0.31
N GLY A 21 -22.54 2.43 -1.64
CA GLY A 21 -21.60 3.07 -2.58
C GLY A 21 -20.25 2.37 -2.72
N ALA A 22 -20.03 1.24 -2.05
CA ALA A 22 -18.85 0.41 -2.29
C ALA A 22 -18.91 -0.16 -3.72
N PRO A 23 -17.78 -0.15 -4.44
CA PRO A 23 -17.74 -0.69 -5.79
C PRO A 23 -17.62 -2.23 -5.68
N VAL A 24 -18.57 -2.94 -6.29
CA VAL A 24 -18.79 -4.37 -6.05
C VAL A 24 -18.91 -5.18 -7.33
N TYR A 25 -18.27 -6.33 -7.32
CA TYR A 25 -18.38 -7.35 -8.35
C TYR A 25 -19.14 -8.55 -7.77
N ARG A 26 -20.17 -9.01 -8.48
CA ARG A 26 -20.93 -10.22 -8.11
C ARG A 26 -20.50 -11.35 -9.00
N MET A 27 -20.09 -12.45 -8.39
CA MET A 27 -19.85 -13.69 -9.12
C MET A 27 -21.16 -14.49 -9.09
N GLU A 28 -21.71 -14.79 -10.26
CA GLU A 28 -22.87 -15.68 -10.37
C GLU A 28 -22.37 -17.12 -10.17
N ASP A 29 -22.88 -17.80 -9.15
CA ASP A 29 -22.58 -19.21 -8.95
C ASP A 29 -23.31 -20.03 -10.02
N VAL A 30 -22.61 -20.98 -10.65
CA VAL A 30 -23.23 -22.00 -11.50
C VAL A 30 -24.07 -22.90 -10.60
N SER A 31 -25.38 -22.92 -10.83
CA SER A 31 -26.35 -23.65 -10.03
C SER A 31 -26.03 -25.15 -9.97
N THR A 32 -25.74 -25.67 -8.78
CA THR A 32 -26.06 -27.06 -8.42
C THR A 32 -27.35 -27.07 -7.62
N GLU A 33 -28.21 -28.02 -7.95
CA GLU A 33 -29.55 -28.26 -7.44
C GLU A 33 -29.57 -28.37 -5.91
N ASP A 34 -29.66 -27.25 -5.21
CA ASP A 34 -30.36 -27.11 -3.92
C ASP A 34 -30.32 -25.63 -3.51
N SER A 35 -31.51 -25.03 -3.43
CA SER A 35 -31.74 -23.60 -3.38
C SER A 35 -31.27 -22.94 -2.08
N THR A 36 -30.05 -22.43 -2.09
CA THR A 36 -29.68 -21.18 -1.39
C THR A 36 -28.67 -20.44 -2.25
N THR A 37 -29.14 -19.51 -3.08
CA THR A 37 -28.30 -18.62 -3.90
C THR A 37 -27.55 -17.64 -2.99
N SER A 38 -26.41 -18.07 -2.47
CA SER A 38 -25.44 -17.21 -1.80
C SER A 38 -24.66 -16.44 -2.86
N SER A 39 -25.18 -15.31 -3.36
CA SER A 39 -24.42 -14.47 -4.30
C SER A 39 -23.12 -13.99 -3.62
N ASN A 40 -21.97 -14.48 -4.09
CA ASN A 40 -20.68 -14.07 -3.56
C ASN A 40 -20.38 -12.65 -4.06
N VAL A 41 -20.44 -11.67 -3.14
CA VAL A 41 -20.15 -10.26 -3.42
C VAL A 41 -18.71 -9.95 -3.03
N TYR A 42 -17.95 -9.44 -3.98
CA TYR A 42 -16.57 -9.02 -3.84
C TYR A 42 -16.47 -7.51 -4.05
N CYS A 43 -15.45 -6.88 -3.49
CA CYS A 43 -15.03 -5.56 -3.96
C CYS A 43 -14.54 -5.70 -5.40
N ASP A 44 -15.06 -4.91 -6.35
CA ASP A 44 -14.62 -4.95 -7.75
C ASP A 44 -13.20 -4.37 -7.95
N GLY A 45 -12.65 -3.75 -6.91
CA GLY A 45 -11.34 -3.10 -6.93
C GLY A 45 -11.32 -1.78 -7.71
N ALA A 46 -12.48 -1.25 -8.12
CA ALA A 46 -12.57 0.04 -8.78
C ALA A 46 -12.14 1.15 -7.82
N ARG A 47 -11.30 2.05 -8.32
CA ARG A 47 -10.71 3.14 -7.55
C ARG A 47 -11.29 4.46 -8.02
N THR A 48 -11.90 5.18 -7.08
CA THR A 48 -12.40 6.53 -7.32
C THR A 48 -11.36 7.54 -6.89
N THR A 49 -10.96 8.41 -7.80
CA THR A 49 -10.06 9.52 -7.50
C THR A 49 -10.86 10.71 -7.01
N TYR A 50 -10.48 11.27 -5.86
CA TYR A 50 -11.08 12.50 -5.35
C TYR A 50 -10.04 13.61 -5.32
N PRO A 51 -10.35 14.81 -5.84
CA PRO A 51 -9.50 15.96 -5.63
C PRO A 51 -9.41 16.23 -4.12
N ARG A 52 -8.20 16.48 -3.63
CA ARG A 52 -7.96 16.89 -2.24
C ARG A 52 -7.45 18.32 -2.22
N VAL A 53 -8.04 19.11 -1.33
CA VAL A 53 -7.55 20.44 -0.97
C VAL A 53 -6.97 20.34 0.43
N PHE A 54 -5.81 20.94 0.65
CA PHE A 54 -5.15 20.99 1.94
C PHE A 54 -5.24 22.41 2.49
N PRO A 55 -6.34 22.79 3.18
CA PRO A 55 -6.57 24.17 3.62
C PRO A 55 -5.50 24.63 4.62
N ASP A 56 -4.96 23.72 5.43
CA ASP A 56 -3.94 23.99 6.43
C ASP A 56 -2.50 23.80 5.89
N GLY A 57 -2.35 23.76 4.56
CA GLY A 57 -1.08 23.54 3.88
C GLY A 57 -0.76 22.06 3.62
N MET A 58 0.30 21.83 2.84
CA MET A 58 0.65 20.49 2.37
C MET A 58 0.95 19.51 3.51
N PRO A 59 0.49 18.24 3.42
CA PRO A 59 0.62 17.26 4.48
C PRO A 59 2.08 16.98 4.82
N LEU A 60 2.38 16.73 6.10
CA LEU A 60 3.73 16.37 6.56
C LEU A 60 4.17 15.00 6.02
N ILE A 61 3.25 14.05 5.89
CA ILE A 61 3.53 12.67 5.49
C ILE A 61 2.65 12.30 4.32
N ILE A 62 3.24 11.69 3.29
CA ILE A 62 2.54 11.17 2.12
C ILE A 62 2.81 9.67 2.00
N PRO A 63 1.81 8.82 2.31
CA PRO A 63 1.86 7.40 1.97
C PRO A 63 1.56 7.20 0.49
N VAL A 64 2.41 6.43 -0.19
CA VAL A 64 2.22 6.02 -1.59
C VAL A 64 2.03 4.51 -1.62
N ASP A 65 0.81 4.07 -1.92
CA ASP A 65 0.53 2.66 -2.19
C ASP A 65 1.13 2.26 -3.55
N VAL A 66 1.96 1.24 -3.54
CA VAL A 66 2.62 0.69 -4.73
C VAL A 66 2.20 -0.75 -5.03
N GLU A 67 1.22 -1.30 -4.30
CA GLU A 67 0.74 -2.66 -4.52
C GLU A 67 0.13 -2.84 -5.92
N LEU A 68 -0.49 -1.79 -6.49
CA LEU A 68 -1.03 -1.85 -7.85
C LEU A 68 0.07 -2.07 -8.89
N LEU A 69 1.25 -1.46 -8.71
CA LEU A 69 2.37 -1.64 -9.61
C LEU A 69 2.79 -3.11 -9.62
N ALA A 70 2.81 -3.76 -8.45
CA ALA A 70 3.06 -5.19 -8.36
C ALA A 70 1.99 -6.03 -9.08
N ALA A 71 0.71 -5.63 -9.01
CA ALA A 71 -0.38 -6.30 -9.73
C ALA A 71 -0.29 -6.11 -11.26
N GLN A 72 0.28 -5.01 -11.73
CA GLN A 72 0.57 -4.74 -13.14
C GLN A 72 1.87 -5.38 -13.64
N GLY A 73 2.50 -6.24 -12.82
CA GLY A 73 3.76 -6.91 -13.16
C GLY A 73 5.01 -6.04 -12.99
N VAL A 74 4.87 -4.80 -12.51
CA VAL A 74 6.00 -3.93 -12.21
C VAL A 74 6.64 -4.38 -10.90
N ARG A 75 7.86 -4.90 -11.00
CA ARG A 75 8.65 -5.30 -9.84
C ARG A 75 9.50 -4.14 -9.34
N LEU A 76 8.94 -3.33 -8.44
CA LEU A 76 9.70 -2.30 -7.73
C LEU A 76 10.78 -2.94 -6.84
N ARG A 77 11.99 -2.39 -6.91
CA ARG A 77 13.10 -2.64 -5.98
C ARG A 77 13.52 -1.30 -5.37
N MET A 78 14.22 -1.30 -4.23
CA MET A 78 14.69 -0.03 -3.60
C MET A 78 15.43 0.89 -4.54
N LYS A 79 16.30 0.36 -5.40
CA LYS A 79 17.03 1.16 -6.40
C LYS A 79 16.12 1.87 -7.42
N ASN A 80 14.87 1.44 -7.54
CA ASN A 80 13.87 2.03 -8.44
C ASN A 80 12.91 2.95 -7.69
N ILE A 81 12.98 2.99 -6.37
CA ILE A 81 12.17 3.89 -5.54
C ILE A 81 12.91 5.23 -5.47
N PRO A 82 12.28 6.34 -5.87
CA PRO A 82 12.87 7.67 -5.73
C PRO A 82 13.26 7.96 -4.27
N ALA A 83 14.45 8.51 -4.05
CA ALA A 83 14.88 8.93 -2.72
C ALA A 83 14.08 10.16 -2.23
N ASP A 84 13.63 10.98 -3.16
CA ASP A 84 12.81 12.15 -2.94
C ASP A 84 11.75 12.29 -4.04
N MET A 85 10.73 13.09 -3.76
CA MET A 85 9.74 13.53 -4.74
C MET A 85 9.31 14.96 -4.46
N THR A 86 8.99 15.71 -5.52
CA THR A 86 8.44 17.07 -5.43
C THR A 86 6.96 17.03 -5.73
N ILE A 87 6.15 17.63 -4.86
CA ILE A 87 4.72 17.75 -5.10
C ILE A 87 4.24 19.14 -4.70
N LEU A 88 3.60 19.83 -5.64
CA LEU A 88 3.14 21.22 -5.47
C LEU A 88 4.27 22.10 -4.89
N ASP A 89 5.45 21.99 -5.48
CA ASP A 89 6.69 22.71 -5.09
C ASP A 89 7.24 22.39 -3.70
N HIS A 90 6.65 21.42 -2.99
CA HIS A 90 7.19 20.91 -1.73
C HIS A 90 7.99 19.63 -1.95
N LYS A 91 9.18 19.57 -1.37
CA LYS A 91 10.03 18.37 -1.40
C LYS A 91 9.69 17.41 -0.27
N TYR A 92 9.67 16.13 -0.61
CA TYR A 92 9.49 15.05 0.33
C TYR A 92 10.60 14.02 0.16
N GLU A 93 11.10 13.49 1.27
CA GLU A 93 12.12 12.46 1.29
C GLU A 93 11.52 11.11 1.70
N LEU A 94 11.96 10.04 1.06
CA LEU A 94 11.62 8.67 1.46
C LEU A 94 12.20 8.38 2.86
N GLN A 95 11.32 8.11 3.82
CA GLN A 95 11.68 7.76 5.19
C GLN A 95 11.42 6.31 5.54
N ALA A 96 10.44 5.66 4.90
CA ALA A 96 10.18 4.25 5.16
C ALA A 96 9.50 3.54 3.99
N VAL A 97 9.61 2.22 4.01
CA VAL A 97 9.00 1.31 3.06
C VAL A 97 8.43 0.12 3.83
N THR A 98 7.13 -0.13 3.71
CA THR A 98 6.54 -1.39 4.16
C THR A 98 6.69 -2.43 3.07
N LEU A 99 6.97 -3.66 3.47
CA LEU A 99 7.17 -4.79 2.58
C LEU A 99 6.13 -5.85 2.89
N ARG A 100 5.58 -6.46 1.84
CA ARG A 100 4.66 -7.59 1.95
C ARG A 100 5.33 -8.86 1.41
N SER A 101 5.28 -9.93 2.20
CA SER A 101 5.62 -11.27 1.73
C SER A 101 4.46 -11.82 0.91
N GLY A 102 4.72 -12.18 -0.35
CA GLY A 102 3.72 -12.86 -1.18
C GLY A 102 3.46 -14.31 -0.75
N LYS A 103 4.36 -14.90 0.04
CA LYS A 103 4.27 -16.31 0.47
C LYS A 103 3.68 -16.47 1.88
N TYR A 104 3.99 -15.54 2.77
CA TYR A 104 3.72 -15.66 4.21
C TYR A 104 2.63 -14.72 4.70
N GLU A 105 2.03 -13.92 3.80
CA GLU A 105 1.08 -12.84 4.13
C GLU A 105 1.55 -11.93 5.27
N HIS A 106 2.86 -11.79 5.39
CA HIS A 106 3.55 -11.11 6.48
C HIS A 106 4.07 -9.76 6.05
N TYR A 107 4.03 -8.79 6.97
CA TYR A 107 4.53 -7.44 6.74
C TYR A 107 5.82 -7.18 7.52
N THR A 108 6.76 -6.53 6.86
CA THR A 108 8.01 -6.05 7.44
C THR A 108 8.22 -4.61 7.03
N CYS A 109 9.17 -3.89 7.63
CA CYS A 109 9.46 -2.52 7.23
C CYS A 109 10.95 -2.21 7.19
N ILE A 110 11.29 -1.28 6.30
CA ILE A 110 12.60 -0.63 6.22
C ILE A 110 12.36 0.85 6.52
N PHE A 111 13.13 1.46 7.41
CA PHE A 111 12.92 2.86 7.80
C PHE A 111 14.24 3.55 8.14
N LYS A 112 14.29 4.87 7.95
CA LYS A 112 15.40 5.70 8.39
C LYS A 112 15.28 6.04 9.87
N TYR A 113 16.38 5.89 10.59
CA TYR A 113 16.53 6.35 11.97
C TYR A 113 17.99 6.75 12.20
N ASN A 114 18.23 7.96 12.71
CA ASN A 114 19.58 8.53 12.90
C ASN A 114 20.48 8.36 11.64
N SER A 115 19.96 8.75 10.47
CA SER A 115 20.63 8.64 9.16
C SER A 115 20.95 7.22 8.68
N ASN A 116 20.53 6.19 9.41
CA ASN A 116 20.74 4.79 9.03
C ASN A 116 19.42 4.16 8.57
N TRP A 117 19.50 3.31 7.55
CA TRP A 117 18.39 2.44 7.20
C TRP A 117 18.36 1.22 8.11
N LEU A 118 17.23 1.01 8.77
CA LEU A 118 16.97 -0.13 9.63
C LEU A 118 15.90 -1.03 9.01
N TYR A 119 16.00 -2.31 9.29
CA TYR A 119 15.04 -3.35 8.92
C TYR A 119 14.39 -3.92 10.17
N TYR A 120 13.07 -3.99 10.15
CA TYR A 120 12.28 -4.59 11.21
C TYR A 120 11.38 -5.69 10.64
N ASP A 121 11.56 -6.88 11.20
CA ASP A 121 10.70 -8.04 11.04
C ASP A 121 10.23 -8.49 12.42
N GLY A 122 8.92 -8.38 12.67
CA GLY A 122 8.32 -8.76 13.94
C GLY A 122 8.40 -10.27 14.26
N LEU A 123 8.68 -11.12 13.27
CA LEU A 123 8.82 -12.57 13.46
C LEU A 123 10.27 -13.01 13.71
N CYS A 124 11.25 -12.32 13.11
CA CYS A 124 12.62 -12.81 13.09
C CYS A 124 13.57 -12.12 14.09
N ASN A 125 13.26 -10.89 14.54
CA ASN A 125 14.25 -10.09 15.27
C ASN A 125 13.94 -9.87 16.76
N GLU A 126 13.11 -10.71 17.40
CA GLU A 126 12.66 -10.51 18.79
C GLU A 126 12.08 -9.08 19.04
N GLY A 127 11.54 -8.45 17.99
CA GLY A 127 11.04 -7.08 18.04
C GLY A 127 12.10 -5.97 17.97
N LYS A 128 13.37 -6.26 17.67
CA LYS A 128 14.44 -5.27 17.54
C LYS A 128 14.78 -4.96 16.08
N PRO A 129 14.86 -3.69 15.66
CA PRO A 129 15.36 -3.33 14.34
C PRO A 129 16.84 -3.71 14.19
N SER A 130 17.23 -4.13 12.99
CA SER A 130 18.62 -4.42 12.59
C SER A 130 19.06 -3.50 11.47
N LEU A 131 20.37 -3.39 11.20
CA LEU A 131 20.84 -2.59 10.08
C LEU A 131 20.35 -3.18 8.75
N PHE A 132 19.72 -2.35 7.92
CA PHE A 132 19.28 -2.78 6.60
C PHE A 132 20.49 -2.88 5.65
N THR A 133 20.85 -4.11 5.28
CA THR A 133 21.97 -4.38 4.37
C THR A 133 21.50 -4.75 2.98
N ASN A 134 20.46 -5.56 2.88
CA ASN A 134 19.93 -6.06 1.62
C ASN A 134 18.43 -6.30 1.68
N PHE A 135 17.78 -6.18 0.54
CA PHE A 135 16.35 -6.43 0.42
C PHE A 135 16.05 -7.92 0.51
N PRO A 136 15.11 -8.36 1.36
CA PRO A 136 14.78 -9.76 1.43
C PRO A 136 14.04 -10.18 0.14
N HIS A 137 14.60 -11.16 -0.58
CA HIS A 137 14.21 -11.51 -1.96
C HIS A 137 12.74 -11.94 -2.12
N THR A 138 12.12 -12.40 -1.04
CA THR A 138 10.73 -12.89 -0.99
C THR A 138 9.70 -11.78 -0.76
N TYR A 139 10.15 -10.57 -0.46
CA TYR A 139 9.27 -9.45 -0.15
C TYR A 139 9.19 -8.45 -1.31
N ARG A 140 8.05 -7.76 -1.38
CA ARG A 140 7.81 -6.70 -2.35
C ARG A 140 7.43 -5.41 -1.61
N PRO A 141 7.84 -4.24 -2.10
CA PRO A 141 7.32 -2.97 -1.59
C PRO A 141 5.78 -2.94 -1.64
N ASN A 142 5.18 -2.45 -0.56
CA ASN A 142 3.73 -2.30 -0.43
C ASN A 142 3.35 -0.82 -0.30
N THR A 143 3.94 -0.12 0.66
CA THR A 143 3.70 1.31 0.88
C THR A 143 5.02 2.03 1.05
N LEU A 144 5.18 3.16 0.38
CA LEU A 144 6.29 4.08 0.56
C LEU A 144 5.81 5.23 1.44
N LEU A 145 6.63 5.62 2.43
CA LEU A 145 6.34 6.76 3.30
C LEU A 145 7.34 7.86 2.99
N TYR A 146 6.81 8.95 2.46
CA TYR A 146 7.55 10.17 2.18
C TYR A 146 7.21 11.22 3.23
N VAL A 147 8.22 11.88 3.79
CA VAL A 147 8.06 12.93 4.80
C VAL A 147 8.56 14.24 4.22
N LYS A 148 7.80 15.31 4.42
CA LYS A 148 8.13 16.65 3.95
C LYS A 148 9.48 17.05 4.53
N ILE A 149 10.38 17.50 3.67
CA ILE A 149 11.65 18.06 4.12
C ILE A 149 11.31 19.44 4.71
N SER A 150 11.56 19.63 6.00
CA SER A 150 11.49 20.95 6.61
C SER A 150 12.56 21.84 5.99
N GLU A 151 12.16 23.01 5.49
CA GLU A 151 13.10 24.09 5.13
C GLU A 151 13.79 24.66 6.38
#